data_AF-A0AAW4DSK3-F1
#
_entry.id   AF-A0AAW4DSK3-F1
#
_cell.length_a   1.000
_cell.length_b   1.000
_cell.length_c   1.000
_cell.angle_alpha   90.00
_cell.angle_beta   90.00
_cell.angle_gamma   90.00
#
_symmetry.space_group_name_H-M   'P 1'
#
loop_
_entity.id
_entity.type
_entity.pdbx_description
1 polymer ?
#
loop_
_entity_poly.entity_id
_entity_poly.type
_entity_poly.pdbx_seq_one_letter_code
_entity_poly.pdbx_strand_id
1 'polypeptide(L)'
;MSQITEVEKWIKRNNRKNPKLVRSEGINHYIVYFDKGKTRVGIVYDGMYSRYGIMCYGAMPNTDPFYCWQAQPGACDESDVKVMVDYLNGVSELPDFDFASIQGVRP
;
A
#
# COMPACT_ATOMS: atom_id res chain seq x y z
N MET A 1 -5.45 -30.33 8.79
CA MET A 1 -5.17 -28.87 8.83
C MET A 1 -3.92 -28.64 8.00
N SER A 2 -4.02 -28.00 6.83
CA SER A 2 -2.83 -27.66 6.04
C SER A 2 -1.97 -26.66 6.81
N GLN A 3 -0.66 -26.85 6.81
CA GLN A 3 0.25 -25.85 7.37
C GLN A 3 0.28 -24.65 6.43
N ILE A 4 -0.23 -23.51 6.91
CA ILE A 4 -0.18 -22.24 6.17
C ILE A 4 1.28 -21.82 6.03
N THR A 5 1.73 -21.61 4.80
CA THR A 5 3.07 -21.14 4.43
C THR A 5 3.34 -19.72 4.96
N GLU A 6 4.62 -19.33 5.04
CA GLU A 6 4.99 -17.97 5.46
C GLU A 6 4.43 -16.90 4.51
N VAL A 7 4.41 -17.20 3.21
CA VAL A 7 3.83 -16.36 2.16
C VAL A 7 2.33 -16.18 2.36
N GLU A 8 1.56 -17.25 2.59
CA GLU A 8 0.12 -17.15 2.85
C GLU A 8 -0.17 -16.35 4.13
N LYS A 9 0.65 -16.49 5.18
CA LYS A 9 0.57 -15.65 6.39
C LYS A 9 0.86 -14.18 6.06
N TRP A 10 1.83 -13.91 5.20
CA TRP A 10 2.15 -12.56 4.76
C TRP A 10 1.01 -11.92 3.99
N ILE A 11 0.43 -12.62 3.01
CA ILE A 11 -0.73 -12.15 2.25
C ILE A 11 -1.87 -11.84 3.22
N LYS A 12 -2.18 -12.75 4.14
CA LYS A 12 -3.25 -12.53 5.14
C LYS A 12 -2.99 -11.33 6.05
N ARG A 13 -1.74 -11.11 6.50
CA ARG A 13 -1.37 -9.96 7.36
C ARG A 13 -1.43 -8.63 6.61
N ASN A 14 -1.04 -8.63 5.34
CA ASN A 14 -0.96 -7.44 4.52
C ASN A 14 -2.19 -7.19 3.66
N ASN A 15 -3.19 -8.08 3.67
CA ASN A 15 -4.51 -7.82 3.09
C ASN A 15 -5.20 -6.68 3.85
N ARG A 16 -4.77 -5.45 3.54
CA ARG A 16 -5.28 -4.21 4.13
C ARG A 16 -6.69 -3.99 3.63
N LYS A 17 -7.41 -3.05 4.27
CA LYS A 17 -8.77 -2.74 3.84
C LYS A 17 -8.71 -1.96 2.53
N ASN A 18 -9.39 -2.47 1.51
CA ASN A 18 -9.63 -1.86 0.19
C ASN A 18 -8.38 -1.24 -0.47
N PRO A 19 -7.23 -1.93 -0.53
CA PRO A 19 -6.05 -1.42 -1.20
C PRO A 19 -6.38 -1.11 -2.67
N LYS A 20 -5.89 0.01 -3.18
CA LYS A 20 -6.03 0.40 -4.59
C LYS A 20 -4.66 0.53 -5.24
N LEU A 21 -4.56 0.13 -6.51
CA LEU A 21 -3.35 0.28 -7.31
C LEU A 21 -3.28 1.70 -7.88
N VAL A 22 -2.22 2.43 -7.53
CA VAL A 22 -1.94 3.78 -8.04
C VAL A 22 -1.24 3.69 -9.39
N ARG A 23 -0.16 2.90 -9.46
CA ARG A 23 0.61 2.61 -10.69
C ARG A 23 1.52 1.41 -10.49
N SER A 24 2.06 0.88 -11.59
CA SER A 24 3.11 -0.13 -11.56
C SER A 24 4.29 0.31 -12.42
N GLU A 25 5.50 0.10 -11.93
CA GLU A 25 6.75 0.44 -12.59
C GLU A 25 7.70 -0.76 -12.50
N GLY A 26 7.74 -1.58 -13.56
CA GLY A 26 8.46 -2.85 -13.55
C GLY A 26 7.92 -3.76 -12.46
N ILE A 27 8.79 -4.15 -11.52
CA ILE A 27 8.42 -5.01 -10.39
C ILE A 27 7.76 -4.24 -9.24
N ASN A 28 7.70 -2.91 -9.27
CA ASN A 28 7.17 -2.10 -8.19
C ASN A 28 5.69 -1.78 -8.42
N HIS A 29 4.85 -2.05 -7.43
CA HIS A 29 3.43 -1.70 -7.42
C HIS A 29 3.19 -0.67 -6.32
N TYR A 30 2.80 0.52 -6.74
CA TYR A 30 2.48 1.64 -5.87
C TYR A 30 1.01 1.53 -5.51
N ILE A 31 0.72 1.48 -4.22
CA ILE A 31 -0.64 1.26 -3.71
C ILE A 31 -1.02 2.32 -2.69
N VAL A 32 -2.31 2.62 -2.62
CA VAL A 32 -2.94 3.34 -1.51
C VAL A 32 -3.80 2.38 -0.70
N TYR A 33 -3.76 2.46 0.62
CA TYR A 33 -4.45 1.52 1.49
C TYR A 33 -4.77 2.11 2.86
N PHE A 34 -5.74 1.54 3.57
CA PHE A 34 -6.06 1.94 4.94
C PHE A 34 -5.37 1.03 5.97
N ASP A 35 -4.62 1.63 6.90
CA ASP A 35 -4.01 0.91 8.01
C ASP A 35 -3.86 1.78 9.27
N LYS A 36 -4.29 1.22 10.42
CA LYS A 36 -4.20 1.83 11.76
C LYS A 36 -4.76 3.27 11.81
N GLY A 37 -5.94 3.48 11.24
CA GLY A 37 -6.62 4.78 11.29
C GLY A 37 -6.06 5.82 10.33
N LYS A 38 -5.22 5.42 9.36
CA LYS A 38 -4.61 6.31 8.39
C LYS A 38 -4.72 5.72 7.00
N THR A 39 -4.90 6.59 6.02
CA THR A 39 -4.64 6.26 4.62
C THR A 39 -3.16 6.37 4.38
N ARG A 40 -2.58 5.43 3.63
CA ARG A 40 -1.15 5.31 3.39
C ARG A 40 -0.88 5.05 1.93
N VAL A 41 0.24 5.57 1.46
CA VAL A 41 0.83 5.18 0.18
C VAL A 41 2.12 4.42 0.44
N GLY A 42 2.32 3.38 -0.35
CA GLY A 42 3.48 2.52 -0.21
C GLY A 42 3.72 1.66 -1.43
N ILE A 43 4.86 0.98 -1.43
CA ILE A 43 5.29 0.13 -2.53
C ILE A 43 5.32 -1.32 -2.04
N VAL A 44 4.74 -2.20 -2.84
CA VAL A 44 5.01 -3.65 -2.81
C VAL A 44 5.73 -4.00 -4.10
N TYR A 45 6.60 -5.01 -4.10
CA TYR A 45 7.31 -5.38 -5.31
C TYR A 45 7.42 -6.89 -5.48
N ASP A 46 7.44 -7.33 -6.74
CA ASP A 46 7.68 -8.73 -7.08
C ASP A 46 9.05 -9.18 -6.56
N GLY A 47 9.12 -10.40 -6.03
CA GLY A 47 10.35 -10.93 -5.45
C GLY A 47 10.63 -10.49 -4.00
N MET A 48 9.73 -9.73 -3.36
CA MET A 48 9.95 -9.27 -1.99
C MET A 48 9.99 -10.41 -0.96
N TYR A 49 10.79 -10.25 0.09
CA TYR A 49 10.80 -11.18 1.22
C TYR A 49 9.58 -10.98 2.12
N SER A 50 8.99 -12.08 2.57
CA SER A 50 7.77 -12.14 3.36
C SER A 50 7.95 -11.62 4.78
N ARG A 51 9.19 -11.45 5.24
CA ARG A 51 9.50 -10.72 6.48
C ARG A 51 9.27 -9.20 6.36
N TYR A 52 9.25 -8.65 5.16
CA TYR A 52 9.06 -7.22 4.92
C TYR A 52 7.62 -6.92 4.53
N GLY A 53 7.06 -5.85 5.08
CA GLY A 53 5.73 -5.38 4.72
C GLY A 53 5.75 -4.44 3.51
N ILE A 54 4.63 -3.76 3.31
CA ILE A 54 4.51 -2.65 2.36
C ILE A 54 5.51 -1.56 2.74
N MET A 55 6.32 -1.09 1.78
CA MET A 55 7.23 0.03 1.99
C MET A 55 6.44 1.34 1.99
N CYS A 56 5.91 1.70 3.15
CA CYS A 56 5.13 2.92 3.36
C CYS A 56 6.03 4.15 3.25
N TYR A 57 5.69 5.08 2.36
CA TYR A 57 6.42 6.35 2.20
C TYR A 57 5.55 7.58 2.51
N GLY A 58 4.23 7.42 2.62
CA GLY A 58 3.29 8.47 2.99
C GLY A 58 2.15 7.99 3.86
N ALA A 59 1.66 8.84 4.76
CA ALA A 59 0.49 8.55 5.57
C ALA A 59 -0.28 9.82 5.96
N MET A 60 -1.60 9.78 5.82
CA MET A 60 -2.52 10.86 6.20
C MET A 60 -3.62 10.33 7.13
N PRO A 61 -3.86 10.97 8.29
CA PRO A 61 -4.96 10.59 9.20
C PRO A 61 -6.33 11.11 8.76
N ASN A 62 -6.35 12.17 7.93
CA ASN A 62 -7.55 12.82 7.41
C ASN A 62 -7.20 13.49 6.06
N THR A 63 -8.15 14.21 5.47
CA THR A 63 -8.02 14.83 4.14
C THR A 63 -7.21 16.12 4.14
N ASP A 64 -6.73 16.60 5.29
CA ASP A 64 -5.92 17.82 5.36
C ASP A 64 -4.44 17.49 5.06
N PRO A 65 -3.88 17.99 3.94
CA PRO A 65 -2.50 17.75 3.54
C PRO A 65 -1.46 18.16 4.58
N PHE A 66 -1.78 19.10 5.48
CA PHE A 66 -0.90 19.52 6.54
C PHE A 66 -0.47 18.37 7.45
N TYR A 67 -1.34 17.37 7.64
CA TYR A 67 -1.07 16.19 8.46
C TYR A 67 -0.40 15.05 7.68
N CYS A 68 0.04 15.28 6.45
CA CYS A 68 0.76 14.29 5.67
C CYS A 68 2.14 14.02 6.26
N TRP A 69 2.31 12.84 6.85
CA TRP A 69 3.62 12.31 7.18
C TRP A 69 4.25 11.71 5.92
N GLN A 70 5.55 11.94 5.75
CA GLN A 70 6.36 11.40 4.65
C GLN A 70 7.66 10.80 5.19
N ALA A 71 8.15 9.72 4.58
CA ALA A 71 9.33 9.00 5.06
C ALA A 71 10.63 9.82 4.99
N GLN A 72 10.73 10.72 4.02
CA GLN A 72 11.81 11.70 3.85
C GLN A 72 11.23 12.95 3.17
N PRO A 73 11.89 14.12 3.25
CA PRO A 73 11.42 15.32 2.56
C PRO A 73 11.26 15.07 1.04
N GLY A 74 10.06 15.30 0.52
CA GLY A 74 9.72 15.07 -0.88
C GLY A 74 9.40 13.63 -1.25
N ALA A 75 9.22 12.72 -0.28
CA ALA A 75 8.85 11.33 -0.57
C ALA A 75 7.40 11.18 -1.09
N CYS A 76 6.51 12.08 -0.66
CA CYS A 76 5.17 12.20 -1.22
C CYS A 76 5.10 13.47 -2.06
N ASP A 77 4.70 13.30 -3.31
CA ASP A 77 4.38 14.42 -4.18
C ASP A 77 2.90 14.82 -4.06
N GLU A 78 2.51 15.86 -4.80
CA GLU A 78 1.12 16.33 -4.83
C GLU A 78 0.14 15.26 -5.35
N SER A 79 0.60 14.37 -6.23
CA SER A 79 -0.21 13.28 -6.76
C SER A 79 -0.49 12.23 -5.68
N ASP A 80 0.50 11.87 -4.86
CA ASP A 80 0.31 10.95 -3.73
C ASP A 80 -0.68 11.52 -2.71
N VAL A 81 -0.55 12.81 -2.39
CA VAL A 81 -1.49 13.50 -1.48
C VAL A 81 -2.90 13.48 -2.06
N LYS A 82 -3.06 13.82 -3.34
CA LYS A 82 -4.37 13.77 -4.01
C LYS A 82 -4.98 12.37 -3.96
N VAL A 83 -4.19 11.32 -4.24
CA VAL A 83 -4.64 9.93 -4.16
C VAL A 83 -5.13 9.58 -2.76
N MET A 84 -4.39 9.98 -1.71
CA MET A 84 -4.81 9.72 -0.33
C MET A 84 -6.09 10.48 0.05
N VAL A 85 -6.26 11.72 -0.43
CA VAL A 85 -7.46 12.53 -0.22
C VAL A 85 -8.68 11.92 -0.91
N ASP A 86 -8.57 11.57 -2.19
CA ASP A 86 -9.65 10.96 -2.96
C ASP A 86 -10.05 9.60 -2.36
N TYR A 87 -9.07 8.83 -1.90
CA TYR A 87 -9.28 7.57 -1.18
C TYR A 87 -10.03 7.78 0.14
N LEU A 88 -9.65 8.77 0.95
CA LEU A 88 -10.33 9.10 2.22
C LEU A 88 -11.77 9.57 2.00
N ASN A 89 -12.01 10.33 0.94
CA ASN A 89 -13.34 10.79 0.56
C ASN A 89 -14.24 9.68 -0.03
N GLY A 90 -13.67 8.49 -0.30
CA GLY A 90 -14.41 7.38 -0.91
C GLY A 90 -14.76 7.61 -2.39
N VAL A 91 -14.06 8.54 -3.06
CA VAL A 91 -14.28 8.89 -4.48
C VAL A 91 -13.16 8.39 -5.39
N SER A 92 -12.22 7.60 -4.85
CA SER A 92 -11.13 7.02 -5.64
C SER A 92 -11.67 6.03 -6.67
N GLU A 93 -11.39 6.32 -7.95
CA GLU A 93 -11.71 5.44 -9.09
C GLU A 93 -10.59 4.44 -9.41
N LEU A 94 -9.56 4.37 -8.55
CA LEU A 94 -8.44 3.46 -8.75
C LEU A 94 -8.90 1.99 -8.67
N PRO A 95 -8.28 1.09 -9.47
CA PRO A 95 -8.59 -0.33 -9.43
C PRO A 95 -8.16 -0.94 -8.08
N ASP A 96 -8.90 -1.94 -7.62
CA ASP A 96 -8.54 -2.70 -6.42
C ASP A 96 -7.21 -3.43 -6.63
N PHE A 97 -6.39 -3.50 -5.58
CA PHE A 97 -5.12 -4.22 -5.61
C PHE A 97 -5.23 -5.56 -4.86
N ASP A 98 -4.99 -6.66 -5.56
CA ASP A 98 -4.94 -7.98 -4.94
C ASP A 98 -3.50 -8.34 -4.53
N PHE A 99 -3.25 -8.50 -3.22
CA PHE A 99 -1.94 -8.93 -2.72
C PHE A 99 -1.52 -10.32 -3.20
N ALA A 100 -2.46 -11.17 -3.62
CA ALA A 100 -2.15 -12.47 -4.21
C ALA A 100 -1.60 -12.36 -5.65
N SER A 101 -1.70 -11.18 -6.28
CA SER A 101 -1.16 -10.94 -7.63
C SER A 101 0.37 -10.74 -7.65
N ILE A 102 0.99 -10.51 -6.49
CA ILE A 102 2.44 -10.27 -6.39
C ILE A 102 3.21 -11.55 -6.72
N GLN A 103 4.16 -11.45 -7.63
CA GLN A 103 4.93 -12.57 -8.13
C GLN A 103 6.20 -12.81 -7.32
N GLY A 104 6.56 -14.08 -7.15
CA GLY A 104 7.86 -14.47 -6.60
C GLY A 104 8.11 -14.05 -5.15
N VAL A 105 7.07 -13.82 -4.34
CA VAL A 105 7.22 -13.54 -2.90
C VAL A 105 8.06 -14.63 -2.25
N ARG A 106 9.14 -14.23 -1.60
CA ARG A 106 10.12 -15.12 -0.99
C ARG A 106 9.80 -15.29 0.50
N PRO A 107 10.02 -16.47 1.10
CA PRO A 107 10.06 -16.62 2.55
C PRO A 107 11.05 -15.63 3.18
#